data_AF-A0A2E3MYE8-F1
#
_entry.id   AF-A0A2E3MYE8-F1
#
_cell.length_a   1.000
_cell.length_b   1.000
_cell.length_c   1.000
_cell.angle_alpha   90.00
_cell.angle_beta   90.00
_cell.angle_gamma   90.00
#
_symmetry.space_group_name_H-M   'P 1'
#
loop_
_entity.id
_entity.type
_entity.pdbx_description
1 polymer ?
#
loop_
_entity_poly.entity_id
_entity_poly.type
_entity_poly.pdbx_seq_one_letter_code
_entity_poly.pdbx_strand_id
1 'polypeptide(L)'
;MLGYDVAAWVADELVDGLICLPAMMEDPMDQAPDLSAVVRLTRNTDCRVLAALNDTLDRQFERYATAPMTWAAAANAYDQGADGFGISNYHHSPNGWPWTAEEYEKFRLLGHPDMLATADKLYRARSMPRGSSRGYWLPGVMPLLPQKLEKQKPVEVQLRMADDLPRWEALGRVASVRLRVRLTDIEPSLNEVRIELNGRTLPDRMLKLTDLTYRLYELGAINPYGYVYEYELPADWYPQRGNNTVRITLVRSDPKIEFDFQVVDVDCAISYRVHRHFERSPVDY
;
A
#
# COMPACT_ATOMS: atom_id res chain seq x y z
N MET A 1 -26.62 -10.88 4.49
CA MET A 1 -26.53 -9.89 5.59
C MET A 1 -26.13 -10.67 6.84
N LEU A 2 -25.05 -10.28 7.54
CA LEU A 2 -24.44 -11.07 8.63
C LEU A 2 -25.17 -10.96 9.99
N GLY A 3 -26.35 -10.34 10.04
CA GLY A 3 -27.17 -10.25 11.27
C GLY A 3 -26.68 -9.27 12.33
N TYR A 4 -25.67 -8.45 12.02
CA TYR A 4 -25.15 -7.43 12.95
C TYR A 4 -25.92 -6.12 12.83
N ASP A 5 -26.52 -5.67 13.93
CA ASP A 5 -27.08 -4.33 14.09
C ASP A 5 -26.11 -3.46 14.91
N VAL A 6 -24.97 -3.15 14.30
CA VAL A 6 -23.90 -2.38 14.94
C VAL A 6 -24.39 -1.00 15.36
N ALA A 7 -25.37 -0.43 14.64
CA ALA A 7 -25.94 0.87 14.97
C ALA A 7 -26.70 0.82 16.29
N ALA A 8 -27.55 -0.19 16.49
CA ALA A 8 -28.23 -0.41 17.77
C ALA A 8 -27.23 -0.64 18.90
N TRP A 9 -26.16 -1.42 18.67
CA TRP A 9 -25.16 -1.68 19.71
C TRP A 9 -24.46 -0.41 20.20
N VAL A 10 -24.13 0.51 19.29
CA VAL A 10 -23.51 1.79 19.64
C VAL A 10 -24.53 2.71 20.31
N ALA A 11 -25.75 2.81 19.79
CA ALA A 11 -26.79 3.71 20.30
C ALA A 11 -27.29 3.31 21.69
N ASP A 12 -27.40 2.00 21.96
CA ASP A 12 -27.85 1.45 23.24
C ASP A 12 -26.68 1.21 24.21
N GLU A 13 -25.48 1.72 23.90
CA GLU A 13 -24.27 1.61 24.72
C GLU A 13 -23.89 0.15 25.10
N LEU A 14 -24.19 -0.80 24.20
CA LEU A 14 -23.88 -2.23 24.41
C LEU A 14 -22.39 -2.54 24.16
N VAL A 15 -21.68 -1.65 23.48
CA VAL A 15 -20.26 -1.76 23.15
C VAL A 15 -19.55 -0.42 23.31
N ASP A 16 -18.31 -0.45 23.82
CA ASP A 16 -17.42 0.71 23.98
C ASP A 16 -16.28 0.75 22.95
N GLY A 17 -16.20 -0.26 22.09
CA GLY A 17 -15.20 -0.34 21.04
C GLY A 17 -15.61 -1.25 19.87
N LEU A 18 -15.27 -0.81 18.66
CA LEU A 18 -15.45 -1.56 17.41
C LEU A 18 -14.09 -1.82 16.76
N ILE A 19 -13.73 -3.10 16.65
CA ILE A 19 -12.53 -3.52 15.93
C ILE A 19 -12.88 -3.75 14.45
N CYS A 20 -12.35 -2.89 13.59
CA CYS A 20 -12.60 -2.88 12.17
C CYS A 20 -11.49 -3.63 11.44
N LEU A 21 -11.86 -4.78 10.89
CA LEU A 21 -10.98 -5.65 10.13
C LEU A 21 -11.31 -5.55 8.65
N PRO A 22 -10.32 -5.46 7.75
CA PRO A 22 -10.56 -5.38 6.32
C PRO A 22 -11.23 -6.65 5.76
N ALA A 23 -11.14 -7.77 6.48
CA ALA A 23 -11.69 -9.05 6.05
C ALA A 23 -11.79 -10.12 7.14
N MET A 24 -12.45 -11.24 6.81
CA MET A 24 -12.42 -12.47 7.59
C MET A 24 -11.22 -13.36 7.19
N MET A 25 -10.52 -13.93 8.17
CA MET A 25 -9.43 -14.90 7.97
C MET A 25 -8.23 -14.36 7.15
N GLU A 26 -7.58 -15.21 6.36
CA GLU A 26 -6.33 -14.97 5.60
C GLU A 26 -6.56 -14.14 4.30
N ASP A 27 -7.38 -13.10 4.35
CA ASP A 27 -7.57 -12.23 3.19
C ASP A 27 -6.30 -11.39 2.92
N PRO A 28 -6.03 -10.94 1.69
CA PRO A 28 -4.85 -10.14 1.38
C PRO A 28 -4.74 -8.90 2.27
N MET A 29 -3.50 -8.53 2.57
CA MET A 29 -3.20 -7.25 3.23
C MET A 29 -3.93 -6.08 2.54
N ASP A 30 -4.65 -5.30 3.34
CA ASP A 30 -5.35 -4.09 2.92
C ASP A 30 -4.98 -2.94 3.87
N GLN A 31 -4.24 -1.95 3.35
CA GLN A 31 -3.74 -0.82 4.13
C GLN A 31 -4.75 0.33 4.22
N ALA A 32 -5.92 0.21 3.58
CA ALA A 32 -6.86 1.32 3.48
C ALA A 32 -8.33 0.84 3.43
N PRO A 33 -8.79 -0.02 4.37
CA PRO A 33 -10.21 -0.29 4.49
C PRO A 33 -10.98 1.01 4.74
N ASP A 34 -12.17 1.13 4.16
CA ASP A 34 -13.04 2.31 4.36
C ASP A 34 -13.64 2.26 5.77
N LEU A 35 -13.16 3.16 6.64
CA LEU A 35 -13.65 3.33 8.01
C LEU A 35 -14.74 4.40 8.11
N SER A 36 -15.13 5.03 7.00
CA SER A 36 -15.98 6.22 7.04
C SER A 36 -17.36 5.95 7.64
N ALA A 37 -17.94 4.77 7.40
CA ALA A 37 -19.24 4.39 7.95
C ALA A 37 -19.19 4.22 9.48
N VAL A 38 -18.21 3.48 9.99
CA VAL A 38 -18.07 3.22 11.43
C VAL A 38 -17.65 4.48 12.18
N VAL A 39 -16.73 5.29 11.63
CA VAL A 39 -16.32 6.56 12.24
C VAL A 39 -17.47 7.56 12.28
N ARG A 40 -18.36 7.57 11.28
CA ARG A 40 -19.59 8.39 11.35
C ARG A 40 -20.56 7.89 12.41
N LEU A 41 -20.69 6.56 12.56
CA LEU A 41 -21.60 5.94 13.51
C LEU A 41 -21.21 6.22 14.96
N THR A 42 -19.92 6.14 15.28
CA THR A 42 -19.41 6.34 16.65
C THR A 42 -19.10 7.81 16.98
N ARG A 43 -19.24 8.71 16.01
CA ARG A 43 -18.96 10.14 16.21
C ARG A 43 -19.85 10.69 17.33
N ASN A 44 -19.23 11.39 18.28
CA ASN A 44 -19.88 11.96 19.47
C ASN A 44 -20.48 10.91 20.42
N THR A 45 -19.95 9.69 20.40
CA THR A 45 -20.22 8.64 21.39
C THR A 45 -18.92 8.30 22.12
N ASP A 46 -19.00 7.56 23.23
CA ASP A 46 -17.82 7.03 23.92
C ASP A 46 -17.26 5.74 23.25
N CYS A 47 -17.91 5.26 22.19
CA CYS A 47 -17.51 4.06 21.47
C CYS A 47 -16.29 4.32 20.58
N ARG A 48 -15.19 3.59 20.79
CA ARG A 48 -13.93 3.76 20.06
C ARG A 48 -13.90 2.97 18.76
N VAL A 49 -13.22 3.50 17.75
CA VAL A 49 -12.92 2.80 16.49
C VAL A 49 -11.47 2.33 16.50
N LEU A 50 -11.28 1.01 16.54
CA LEU A 50 -9.96 0.40 16.47
C LEU A 50 -9.81 -0.25 15.09
N ALA A 51 -8.85 0.19 14.28
CA ALA A 51 -8.56 -0.48 13.02
C ALA A 51 -7.50 -1.57 13.23
N ALA A 52 -7.52 -2.61 12.40
CA ALA A 52 -6.42 -3.56 12.37
C ALA A 52 -6.13 -4.07 10.96
N LEU A 53 -4.91 -4.58 10.79
CA LEU A 53 -4.37 -5.06 9.52
C LEU A 53 -4.06 -6.56 9.60
N ASN A 54 -4.40 -7.31 8.55
CA ASN A 54 -3.74 -8.59 8.27
C ASN A 54 -2.38 -8.33 7.61
N ASP A 55 -1.29 -8.73 8.26
CA ASP A 55 0.07 -8.49 7.76
C ASP A 55 0.58 -9.57 6.79
N THR A 56 -0.25 -10.55 6.43
CA THR A 56 0.14 -11.60 5.48
C THR A 56 0.17 -11.07 4.04
N LEU A 57 1.32 -11.22 3.39
CA LEU A 57 1.57 -10.87 2.00
C LEU A 57 1.75 -12.09 1.09
N ASP A 58 2.29 -13.18 1.64
CA ASP A 58 2.57 -14.43 0.92
C ASP A 58 3.27 -14.22 -0.43
N ARG A 59 4.27 -13.32 -0.44
CA ARG A 59 5.21 -13.15 -1.55
C ARG A 59 6.45 -14.00 -1.31
N GLN A 60 7.18 -14.29 -2.39
CA GLN A 60 8.35 -15.18 -2.35
C GLN A 60 9.43 -14.73 -1.35
N PHE A 61 9.65 -13.42 -1.18
CA PHE A 61 10.64 -12.86 -0.25
C PHE A 61 10.02 -12.11 0.94
N GLU A 62 8.73 -11.83 0.87
CA GLU A 62 8.01 -11.04 1.87
C GLU A 62 6.75 -11.82 2.24
N ARG A 63 6.88 -12.72 3.21
CA ARG A 63 5.73 -13.44 3.75
C ARG A 63 4.82 -12.52 4.56
N TYR A 64 5.42 -11.61 5.32
CA TYR A 64 4.74 -10.64 6.18
C TYR A 64 5.05 -9.20 5.79
N ALA A 65 4.16 -8.28 6.15
CA ALA A 65 4.30 -6.86 5.91
C ALA A 65 5.52 -6.30 6.65
N THR A 66 6.32 -5.53 5.93
CA THR A 66 7.45 -4.80 6.49
C THR A 66 6.97 -3.68 7.43
N ALA A 67 7.87 -3.12 8.23
CA ALA A 67 7.53 -2.01 9.11
C ALA A 67 6.96 -0.80 8.35
N PRO A 68 7.55 -0.32 7.23
CA PRO A 68 6.98 0.77 6.43
C PRO A 68 5.58 0.50 5.88
N MET A 69 5.26 -0.76 5.53
CA MET A 69 3.91 -1.13 5.09
C MET A 69 2.90 -1.10 6.23
N THR A 70 3.32 -1.52 7.43
CA THR A 70 2.46 -1.50 8.62
C THR A 70 2.21 -0.07 9.10
N TRP A 71 3.25 0.77 9.09
CA TRP A 71 3.14 2.19 9.42
C TRP A 71 2.26 2.95 8.41
N ALA A 72 2.30 2.58 7.12
CA ALA A 72 1.40 3.12 6.11
C ALA A 72 -0.08 2.81 6.41
N ALA A 73 -0.39 1.56 6.78
CA ALA A 73 -1.73 1.15 7.15
C ALA A 73 -2.23 1.87 8.41
N ALA A 74 -1.40 1.95 9.45
CA ALA A 74 -1.72 2.66 10.68
C ALA A 74 -1.98 4.15 10.42
N ALA A 75 -1.12 4.79 9.62
CA ALA A 75 -1.29 6.19 9.25
C ALA A 75 -2.61 6.41 8.48
N ASN A 76 -2.97 5.52 7.56
CA ASN A 76 -4.26 5.57 6.85
C ASN A 76 -5.47 5.38 7.77
N ALA A 77 -5.37 4.53 8.79
CA ALA A 77 -6.45 4.34 9.75
C ALA A 77 -6.66 5.58 10.63
N TYR A 78 -5.58 6.13 11.20
CA TYR A 78 -5.64 7.37 11.98
C TYR A 78 -6.14 8.55 11.16
N ASP A 79 -5.70 8.68 9.90
CA ASP A 79 -6.17 9.70 8.98
C ASP A 79 -7.69 9.62 8.69
N GLN A 80 -8.26 8.42 8.76
CA GLN A 80 -9.70 8.20 8.63
C GLN A 80 -10.48 8.46 9.94
N GLY A 81 -9.79 8.64 11.07
CA GLY A 81 -10.38 8.89 12.37
C GLY A 81 -10.49 7.67 13.29
N ALA A 82 -9.69 6.62 13.07
CA ALA A 82 -9.56 5.56 14.06
C ALA A 82 -8.90 6.08 15.35
N ASP A 83 -9.36 5.61 16.50
CA ASP A 83 -8.81 5.92 17.82
C ASP A 83 -7.60 5.05 18.18
N GLY A 84 -7.41 3.94 17.48
CA GLY A 84 -6.29 3.03 17.68
C GLY A 84 -6.05 2.10 16.49
N PHE A 85 -4.87 1.50 16.47
CA PHE A 85 -4.46 0.57 15.42
C PHE A 85 -3.80 -0.68 16.00
N GLY A 86 -4.14 -1.85 15.45
CA GLY A 86 -3.58 -3.14 15.83
C GLY A 86 -3.21 -4.02 14.64
N ILE A 87 -2.62 -5.17 14.93
CA ILE A 87 -2.36 -6.22 13.94
C ILE A 87 -3.30 -7.38 14.25
N SER A 88 -4.00 -7.84 13.24
CA SER A 88 -5.00 -8.90 13.33
C SER A 88 -4.57 -10.12 12.53
N ASN A 89 -4.93 -11.31 13.04
CA ASN A 89 -4.64 -12.65 12.50
C ASN A 89 -3.19 -13.11 12.68
N TYR A 90 -3.05 -14.36 13.15
CA TYR A 90 -1.83 -15.19 13.17
C TYR A 90 -0.52 -14.42 13.30
N HIS A 91 -0.47 -13.43 14.21
CA HIS A 91 0.74 -12.64 14.39
C HIS A 91 1.78 -13.46 15.13
N HIS A 92 2.39 -14.37 14.37
CA HIS A 92 3.76 -14.76 14.52
C HIS A 92 4.53 -13.68 13.75
N SER A 93 4.81 -12.55 14.42
CA SER A 93 6.09 -11.87 14.19
C SER A 93 7.13 -12.99 14.03
N PRO A 94 8.06 -12.99 13.05
CA PRO A 94 8.65 -14.21 12.50
C PRO A 94 9.12 -15.27 13.53
N ASN A 95 9.36 -14.89 14.79
CA ASN A 95 9.76 -15.71 15.92
C ASN A 95 8.74 -15.87 17.09
N GLY A 96 7.58 -15.21 17.10
CA GLY A 96 6.63 -15.20 18.23
C GLY A 96 7.09 -14.33 19.40
N TRP A 97 6.46 -14.49 20.58
CA TRP A 97 6.98 -13.89 21.81
C TRP A 97 8.19 -14.69 22.31
N PRO A 98 9.29 -14.05 22.77
CA PRO A 98 9.50 -12.61 22.95
C PRO A 98 9.83 -11.87 21.66
N TRP A 99 9.40 -10.61 21.60
CA TRP A 99 9.66 -9.77 20.43
C TRP A 99 11.14 -9.44 20.24
N THR A 100 11.58 -9.46 18.98
CA THR A 100 12.90 -8.97 18.57
C THR A 100 12.98 -7.45 18.64
N ALA A 101 14.19 -6.88 18.59
CA ALA A 101 14.36 -5.42 18.53
C ALA A 101 13.61 -4.81 17.33
N GLU A 102 13.67 -5.45 16.16
CA GLU A 102 12.96 -5.01 14.95
C GLU A 102 11.44 -4.98 15.15
N GLU A 103 10.88 -5.98 15.82
CA GLU A 103 9.45 -6.06 16.13
C GLU A 103 9.04 -4.96 17.11
N TYR A 104 9.83 -4.71 18.15
CA TYR A 104 9.62 -3.57 19.05
C TYR A 104 9.65 -2.24 18.30
N GLU A 105 10.59 -2.06 17.37
CA GLU A 105 10.67 -0.84 16.55
C GLU A 105 9.47 -0.65 15.63
N LYS A 106 8.99 -1.74 15.05
CA LYS A 106 7.77 -1.76 14.25
C LYS A 106 6.55 -1.34 15.08
N PHE A 107 6.35 -1.92 16.27
CA PHE A 107 5.11 -1.73 17.04
C PHE A 107 5.07 -0.44 17.87
N ARG A 108 6.22 0.05 18.35
CA ARG A 108 6.25 1.26 19.20
C ARG A 108 5.67 2.49 18.52
N LEU A 109 5.74 2.58 17.19
CA LEU A 109 5.20 3.72 16.44
C LEU A 109 3.69 3.63 16.18
N LEU A 110 3.07 2.47 16.40
CA LEU A 110 1.64 2.27 16.09
C LEU A 110 0.71 2.96 17.10
N GLY A 111 1.21 3.38 18.26
CA GLY A 111 0.38 3.88 19.35
C GLY A 111 -0.22 5.28 19.15
N HIS A 112 0.29 6.08 18.20
CA HIS A 112 -0.26 7.42 17.94
C HIS A 112 0.14 7.96 16.55
N PRO A 113 -0.73 8.72 15.85
CA PRO A 113 -0.41 9.30 14.53
C PRO A 113 0.86 10.16 14.51
N ASP A 114 1.15 10.89 15.59
CA ASP A 114 2.35 11.74 15.66
C ASP A 114 3.65 10.95 15.57
N MET A 115 3.67 9.70 16.05
CA MET A 115 4.83 8.82 15.96
C MET A 115 5.06 8.32 14.53
N LEU A 116 4.01 8.32 13.70
CA LEU A 116 4.05 7.90 12.30
C LEU A 116 4.34 9.07 11.35
N ALA A 117 4.18 10.31 11.81
CA ALA A 117 4.18 11.51 10.98
C ALA A 117 5.36 11.61 9.98
N THR A 118 6.57 11.22 10.39
CA THR A 118 7.76 11.19 9.53
C THR A 118 8.46 9.84 9.53
N ALA A 119 7.74 8.75 9.83
CA ALA A 119 8.23 7.40 9.60
C ALA A 119 8.23 7.13 8.08
N ASP A 120 9.23 6.39 7.59
CA ASP A 120 9.25 5.94 6.19
C ASP A 120 8.05 5.04 5.93
N LYS A 121 7.30 5.25 4.85
CA LYS A 121 6.07 4.50 4.58
C LYS A 121 6.10 3.89 3.20
N LEU A 122 5.45 2.73 3.09
CA LEU A 122 5.24 2.05 1.83
C LEU A 122 3.75 1.78 1.66
N TYR A 123 3.10 2.67 0.92
CA TYR A 123 1.70 2.55 0.51
C TYR A 123 1.60 1.58 -0.66
N ARG A 124 0.68 0.62 -0.59
CA ARG A 124 0.49 -0.41 -1.61
C ARG A 124 -0.97 -0.51 -1.97
N ALA A 125 -1.21 -0.73 -3.25
CA ALA A 125 -2.50 -1.19 -3.72
C ALA A 125 -2.72 -2.61 -3.20
N ARG A 126 -3.98 -2.92 -2.90
CA ARG A 126 -4.37 -4.26 -2.49
C ARG A 126 -4.05 -5.24 -3.62
N SER A 127 -3.44 -6.37 -3.28
CA SER A 127 -2.97 -7.38 -4.25
C SER A 127 -3.10 -8.78 -3.69
N MET A 128 -3.41 -9.77 -4.53
CA MET A 128 -3.56 -11.16 -4.13
C MET A 128 -2.24 -11.81 -3.68
N PRO A 129 -2.28 -12.65 -2.62
CA PRO A 129 -1.26 -13.64 -2.31
C PRO A 129 -0.94 -14.52 -3.50
N ARG A 130 0.31 -14.99 -3.58
CA ARG A 130 0.72 -15.92 -4.63
C ARG A 130 -0.04 -17.24 -4.49
N GLY A 131 -0.66 -17.71 -5.56
CA GLY A 131 -1.36 -19.02 -5.57
C GLY A 131 -2.74 -19.00 -4.92
N SER A 132 -3.25 -17.84 -4.46
CA SER A 132 -4.64 -17.73 -4.01
C SER A 132 -5.58 -17.60 -5.21
N SER A 133 -6.55 -18.51 -5.31
CA SER A 133 -7.68 -18.44 -6.24
C SER A 133 -8.99 -18.10 -5.52
N ARG A 134 -8.93 -17.68 -4.25
CA ARG A 134 -10.12 -17.53 -3.41
C ARG A 134 -11.04 -16.46 -4.01
N GLY A 135 -12.25 -16.87 -4.37
CA GLY A 135 -13.32 -15.97 -4.77
C GLY A 135 -13.79 -15.14 -3.57
N TYR A 136 -13.98 -13.84 -3.78
CA TYR A 136 -14.48 -12.94 -2.75
C TYR A 136 -15.97 -13.17 -2.54
N TRP A 137 -16.37 -13.58 -1.34
CA TRP A 137 -17.81 -13.61 -1.00
C TRP A 137 -18.27 -12.33 -0.30
N LEU A 138 -17.33 -11.50 0.19
CA LEU A 138 -17.67 -10.27 0.91
C LEU A 138 -17.93 -9.11 -0.08
N PRO A 139 -19.11 -8.49 -0.05
CA PRO A 139 -19.40 -7.32 -0.88
C PRO A 139 -18.54 -6.12 -0.46
N GLY A 140 -18.13 -5.30 -1.43
CA GLY A 140 -17.34 -4.08 -1.19
C GLY A 140 -15.82 -4.23 -1.33
N VAL A 141 -15.33 -5.43 -1.64
CA VAL A 141 -13.91 -5.65 -1.96
C VAL A 141 -13.62 -5.16 -3.39
N MET A 142 -12.83 -4.08 -3.51
CA MET A 142 -12.35 -3.55 -4.79
C MET A 142 -11.50 -4.57 -5.55
N PRO A 143 -11.41 -4.47 -6.90
CA PRO A 143 -10.66 -5.44 -7.68
C PRO A 143 -9.19 -5.45 -7.27
N LEU A 144 -8.73 -6.64 -6.89
CA LEU A 144 -7.37 -6.91 -6.46
C LEU A 144 -6.43 -7.03 -7.65
N LEU A 145 -5.21 -6.51 -7.51
CA LEU A 145 -4.13 -6.87 -8.42
C LEU A 145 -3.78 -8.37 -8.26
N PRO A 146 -3.35 -9.08 -9.31
CA PRO A 146 -3.05 -8.58 -10.64
C PRO A 146 -4.31 -8.30 -11.48
N GLN A 147 -4.24 -7.32 -12.37
CA GLN A 147 -5.29 -7.02 -13.36
C GLN A 147 -4.72 -7.06 -14.77
N LYS A 148 -5.49 -7.62 -15.72
CA LYS A 148 -5.11 -7.70 -17.13
C LYS A 148 -4.98 -6.29 -17.71
N LEU A 149 -3.87 -6.03 -18.41
CA LEU A 149 -3.59 -4.78 -19.08
C LEU A 149 -3.83 -4.94 -20.58
N GLU A 150 -5.01 -4.53 -21.03
CA GLU A 150 -5.40 -4.59 -22.43
C GLU A 150 -5.04 -3.30 -23.18
N LYS A 151 -4.73 -3.43 -24.47
CA LYS A 151 -4.41 -2.29 -25.33
C LYS A 151 -5.55 -1.27 -25.33
N GLN A 152 -5.22 -0.01 -25.08
CA GLN A 152 -6.14 1.14 -25.01
C GLN A 152 -7.25 1.06 -23.95
N LYS A 153 -7.20 0.06 -23.04
CA LYS A 153 -8.11 -0.03 -21.91
C LYS A 153 -7.34 0.24 -20.62
N PRO A 154 -7.55 1.40 -19.98
CA PRO A 154 -6.82 1.74 -18.77
C PRO A 154 -7.20 0.83 -17.59
N VAL A 155 -6.20 0.44 -16.81
CA VAL A 155 -6.37 -0.12 -15.46
C VAL A 155 -6.25 1.03 -14.47
N GLU A 156 -7.26 1.23 -13.62
CA GLU A 156 -7.26 2.24 -12.56
C GLU A 156 -7.04 1.58 -11.21
N VAL A 157 -5.99 2.03 -10.52
CA VAL A 157 -5.61 1.51 -9.21
C VAL A 157 -5.71 2.63 -8.18
N GLN A 158 -6.43 2.37 -7.09
CA GLN A 158 -6.59 3.32 -6.00
C GLN A 158 -5.51 3.11 -4.94
N LEU A 159 -4.92 4.22 -4.47
CA LEU A 159 -3.97 4.27 -3.36
C LEU A 159 -4.43 5.33 -2.36
N ARG A 160 -4.68 4.93 -1.12
CA ARG A 160 -4.88 5.90 -0.03
C ARG A 160 -3.55 6.19 0.66
N MET A 161 -3.24 7.47 0.87
CA MET A 161 -2.02 7.94 1.50
C MET A 161 -2.31 8.99 2.57
N ALA A 162 -1.83 8.81 3.79
CA ALA A 162 -2.11 9.70 4.91
C ALA A 162 -1.15 10.90 5.02
N ASP A 163 0.03 10.82 4.39
CA ASP A 163 1.07 11.83 4.54
C ASP A 163 0.71 13.18 3.93
N ASP A 164 1.00 14.25 4.69
CA ASP A 164 0.98 15.63 4.23
C ASP A 164 2.35 15.99 3.64
N LEU A 165 2.62 15.51 2.43
CA LEU A 165 3.90 15.73 1.74
C LEU A 165 4.23 17.23 1.55
N PRO A 166 3.29 18.12 1.15
CA PRO A 166 3.58 19.55 1.04
C PRO A 166 4.11 20.17 2.35
N ARG A 167 3.49 19.82 3.49
CA ARG A 167 3.96 20.28 4.81
C ARG A 167 5.38 19.82 5.11
N TRP A 168 5.67 18.53 4.89
CA TRP A 168 6.98 17.97 5.25
C TRP A 168 8.09 18.39 4.30
N GLU A 169 7.77 18.65 3.04
CA GLU A 169 8.69 19.21 2.06
C GLU A 169 9.09 20.65 2.42
N ALA A 170 8.12 21.48 2.81
CA ALA A 170 8.40 22.83 3.30
C ALA A 170 9.34 22.84 4.52
N LEU A 171 9.34 21.77 5.31
CA LEU A 171 10.24 21.57 6.45
C LEU A 171 11.56 20.88 6.08
N GLY A 172 11.78 20.56 4.80
CA GLY A 172 12.96 19.84 4.29
C GLY A 172 13.11 18.43 4.86
N ARG A 173 11.99 17.78 5.21
CA ARG A 173 11.93 16.47 5.85
C ARG A 173 11.71 15.33 4.86
N VAL A 174 11.11 15.57 3.69
CA VAL A 174 10.99 14.52 2.67
C VAL A 174 12.37 14.28 2.06
N ALA A 175 12.76 13.01 1.98
CA ALA A 175 14.00 12.59 1.34
C ALA A 175 13.72 12.12 -0.09
N SER A 176 12.71 11.28 -0.28
CA SER A 176 12.27 10.85 -1.62
C SER A 176 10.82 10.35 -1.59
N VAL A 177 10.16 10.46 -2.74
CA VAL A 177 8.85 9.86 -3.01
C VAL A 177 8.96 9.08 -4.31
N ARG A 178 8.68 7.78 -4.26
CA ARG A 178 8.83 6.88 -5.41
C ARG A 178 7.55 6.10 -5.66
N LEU A 179 6.94 6.30 -6.83
CA LEU A 179 5.81 5.49 -7.30
C LEU A 179 6.34 4.36 -8.17
N ARG A 180 5.93 3.12 -7.90
CA ARG A 180 6.34 1.94 -8.65
C ARG A 180 5.12 1.23 -9.21
N VAL A 181 5.18 0.92 -10.50
CA VAL A 181 4.22 0.06 -11.20
C VAL A 181 4.97 -1.16 -11.73
N ARG A 182 4.55 -2.36 -11.32
CA ARG A 182 5.12 -3.62 -11.79
C ARG A 182 4.21 -4.26 -12.82
N LEU A 183 4.76 -4.53 -14.00
CA LEU A 183 4.05 -5.15 -15.11
C LEU A 183 4.66 -6.51 -15.46
N THR A 184 3.82 -7.50 -15.77
CA THR A 184 4.31 -8.81 -16.24
C THR A 184 4.62 -8.82 -17.73
N ASP A 185 5.62 -9.63 -18.10
CA ASP A 185 5.90 -10.11 -19.47
C ASP A 185 6.06 -9.01 -20.53
N ILE A 186 6.21 -7.75 -20.09
CA ILE A 186 6.32 -6.58 -20.96
C ILE A 186 7.78 -6.28 -21.26
N GLU A 187 8.07 -5.94 -22.51
CA GLU A 187 9.37 -5.40 -22.93
C GLU A 187 9.18 -3.91 -23.31
N PRO A 188 9.67 -2.96 -22.48
CA PRO A 188 9.45 -1.52 -22.68
C PRO A 188 9.98 -0.99 -24.02
N SER A 189 10.98 -1.63 -24.63
CA SER A 189 11.48 -1.20 -25.95
C SER A 189 10.51 -1.51 -27.10
N LEU A 190 9.61 -2.48 -26.91
CA LEU A 190 8.66 -2.94 -27.93
C LEU A 190 7.21 -2.49 -27.65
N ASN A 191 6.93 -2.06 -26.41
CA ASN A 191 5.61 -1.70 -25.94
C ASN A 191 5.62 -0.28 -25.35
N GLU A 192 4.52 0.46 -25.49
CA GLU A 192 4.39 1.80 -24.92
C GLU A 192 3.33 1.77 -23.83
N VAL A 193 3.72 2.12 -22.60
CA VAL A 193 2.83 2.23 -21.45
C VAL A 193 2.78 3.67 -21.00
N ARG A 194 1.57 4.21 -20.86
CA ARG A 194 1.31 5.50 -20.24
C ARG A 194 0.87 5.30 -18.80
N ILE A 195 1.56 5.94 -17.87
CA ILE A 195 1.22 5.94 -16.44
C ILE A 195 0.86 7.36 -16.04
N GLU A 196 -0.30 7.52 -15.42
CA GLU A 196 -0.83 8.79 -14.93
C GLU A 196 -1.06 8.71 -13.42
N LEU A 197 -0.71 9.78 -12.70
CA LEU A 197 -1.06 9.96 -11.29
C LEU A 197 -2.04 11.12 -11.18
N ASN A 198 -3.22 10.86 -10.60
CA ASN A 198 -4.28 11.85 -10.41
C ASN A 198 -4.63 12.61 -11.70
N GLY A 199 -4.67 11.90 -12.84
CA GLY A 199 -5.00 12.44 -14.16
C GLY A 199 -3.86 13.17 -14.87
N ARG A 200 -2.64 13.18 -14.31
CA ARG A 200 -1.45 13.77 -14.94
C ARG A 200 -0.49 12.67 -15.39
N THR A 201 -0.15 12.66 -16.68
CA THR A 201 0.84 11.73 -17.24
C THR A 201 2.21 11.98 -16.63
N LEU A 202 2.83 10.92 -16.07
CA LEU A 202 4.18 10.99 -15.52
C LEU A 202 5.20 11.02 -16.66
N PRO A 203 6.03 12.08 -16.79
CA PRO A 203 7.03 12.15 -17.85
C PRO A 203 8.20 11.17 -17.64
N ASP A 204 8.73 10.65 -18.75
CA ASP A 204 9.85 9.69 -18.79
C ASP A 204 11.14 10.21 -18.14
N ARG A 205 11.32 11.54 -18.03
CA ARG A 205 12.47 12.13 -17.33
C ARG A 205 12.54 11.74 -15.84
N MET A 206 11.44 11.27 -15.26
CA MET A 206 11.36 10.81 -13.87
C MET A 206 11.39 9.28 -13.78
N LEU A 207 11.33 8.58 -14.93
CA LEU A 207 11.20 7.14 -15.01
C LEU A 207 12.58 6.46 -14.93
N LYS A 208 12.65 5.46 -14.07
CA LYS A 208 13.69 4.46 -14.02
C LYS A 208 13.07 3.09 -14.27
N LEU A 209 13.55 2.42 -15.31
CA LEU A 209 13.16 1.04 -15.61
C LEU A 209 14.08 0.07 -14.88
N THR A 210 13.48 -0.91 -14.22
CA THR A 210 14.22 -2.05 -13.65
C THR A 210 13.73 -3.33 -14.32
N ASP A 211 14.64 -4.00 -15.02
CA ASP A 211 14.38 -5.29 -15.65
C ASP A 211 14.25 -6.39 -14.58
N LEU A 212 13.12 -7.09 -14.63
CA LEU A 212 12.84 -8.23 -13.78
C LEU A 212 12.87 -9.55 -14.55
N THR A 213 13.18 -9.52 -15.85
CA THR A 213 13.24 -10.66 -16.76
C THR A 213 14.29 -11.66 -16.28
N TYR A 214 13.86 -12.92 -16.16
CA TYR A 214 14.70 -14.07 -15.84
C TYR A 214 15.73 -13.86 -14.72
N ARG A 215 15.26 -13.88 -13.47
CA ARG A 215 16.10 -13.79 -12.28
C ARG A 215 16.16 -15.11 -11.53
N LEU A 216 17.32 -15.74 -11.55
CA LEU A 216 17.60 -16.97 -10.80
C LEU A 216 18.42 -16.62 -9.55
N TYR A 217 17.86 -16.89 -8.38
CA TYR A 217 18.54 -16.75 -7.10
C TYR A 217 18.71 -18.13 -6.45
N GLU A 218 19.43 -18.20 -5.33
CA GLU A 218 19.72 -19.44 -4.61
C GLU A 218 18.46 -20.25 -4.26
N LEU A 219 17.33 -19.56 -4.01
CA LEU A 219 16.03 -20.17 -3.70
C LEU A 219 15.15 -20.41 -4.94
N GLY A 220 15.71 -20.30 -6.15
CA GLY A 220 15.03 -20.55 -7.42
C GLY A 220 14.66 -19.29 -8.22
N ALA A 221 13.85 -19.50 -9.27
CA ALA A 221 13.41 -18.43 -10.16
C ALA A 221 12.44 -17.47 -9.47
N ILE A 222 12.67 -16.17 -9.64
CA ILE A 222 11.80 -15.12 -9.11
C ILE A 222 10.74 -14.75 -10.13
N ASN A 223 9.48 -14.87 -9.73
CA ASN A 223 8.33 -14.49 -10.55
C ASN A 223 7.49 -13.39 -9.85
N PRO A 224 6.71 -12.61 -10.60
CA PRO A 224 6.60 -12.63 -12.06
C PRO A 224 7.74 -11.90 -12.78
N TYR A 225 8.06 -12.35 -13.99
CA TYR A 225 8.97 -11.64 -14.91
C TYR A 225 8.31 -10.42 -15.51
N GLY A 226 9.10 -9.47 -16.00
CA GLY A 226 8.62 -8.23 -16.62
C GLY A 226 9.46 -7.04 -16.18
N TYR A 227 8.84 -5.89 -15.93
CA TYR A 227 9.55 -4.65 -15.60
C TYR A 227 8.88 -3.89 -14.45
N VAL A 228 9.70 -3.14 -13.72
CA VAL A 228 9.23 -2.10 -12.79
C VAL A 228 9.46 -0.74 -13.43
N TYR A 229 8.37 0.02 -13.53
CA TYR A 229 8.36 1.43 -13.87
C TYR A 229 8.40 2.21 -12.55
N GLU A 230 9.58 2.67 -12.15
CA GLU A 230 9.78 3.48 -10.95
C GLU A 230 9.86 4.95 -11.33
N TYR A 231 8.99 5.78 -10.76
CA TYR A 231 9.03 7.23 -10.92
C TYR A 231 9.47 7.88 -9.63
N GLU A 232 10.59 8.60 -9.68
CA GLU A 232 11.00 9.49 -8.59
C GLU A 232 10.26 10.82 -8.74
N LEU A 233 9.33 11.09 -7.81
CA LEU A 233 8.42 12.21 -7.91
C LEU A 233 9.03 13.44 -7.23
N PRO A 234 9.23 14.56 -7.94
CA PRO A 234 9.53 15.84 -7.31
C PRO A 234 8.26 16.44 -6.68
N ALA A 235 8.41 17.49 -5.86
CA ALA A 235 7.34 18.08 -5.07
C ALA A 235 6.05 18.42 -5.87
N ASP A 236 6.19 18.94 -7.09
CA ASP A 236 5.06 19.28 -7.98
C ASP A 236 4.23 18.08 -8.45
N TRP A 237 4.72 16.86 -8.20
CA TRP A 237 4.13 15.59 -8.58
C TRP A 237 3.80 14.69 -7.39
N TYR A 238 3.96 15.19 -6.17
CA TYR A 238 3.62 14.41 -4.98
C TYR A 238 2.15 13.97 -5.00
N PRO A 239 1.87 12.73 -4.56
CA PRO A 239 0.51 12.29 -4.31
C PRO A 239 -0.14 13.17 -3.23
N GLN A 240 -1.46 13.28 -3.30
CA GLN A 240 -2.23 14.04 -2.32
C GLN A 240 -2.54 13.19 -1.09
N ARG A 241 -2.76 13.85 0.04
CA ARG A 241 -3.34 13.20 1.23
C ARG A 241 -4.75 12.69 0.90
N GLY A 242 -5.08 11.48 1.33
CA GLY A 242 -6.30 10.77 0.99
C GLY A 242 -6.15 9.88 -0.26
N ASN A 243 -7.18 9.86 -1.11
CA ASN A 243 -7.24 8.94 -2.24
C ASN A 243 -6.47 9.48 -3.45
N ASN A 244 -5.67 8.61 -4.07
CA ASN A 244 -4.93 8.85 -5.30
C ASN A 244 -5.30 7.78 -6.31
N THR A 245 -5.37 8.16 -7.59
CA THR A 245 -5.63 7.23 -8.69
C THR A 245 -4.40 7.14 -9.57
N VAL A 246 -3.88 5.91 -9.72
CA VAL A 246 -2.84 5.57 -10.69
C VAL A 246 -3.53 4.91 -11.88
N ARG A 247 -3.45 5.53 -13.05
CA ARG A 247 -4.02 4.98 -14.28
C ARG A 247 -2.89 4.46 -15.17
N ILE A 248 -2.99 3.19 -15.56
CA ILE A 248 -2.00 2.50 -16.39
C ILE A 248 -2.67 2.12 -17.71
N THR A 249 -2.12 2.59 -18.83
CA THR A 249 -2.66 2.31 -20.17
C THR A 249 -1.57 1.72 -21.06
N LEU A 250 -1.82 0.54 -21.63
CA LEU A 250 -1.00 0.03 -22.73
C LEU A 250 -1.41 0.75 -24.03
N VAL A 251 -0.60 1.71 -24.45
CA VAL A 251 -0.85 2.54 -25.64
C VAL A 251 -0.54 1.75 -26.90
N ARG A 252 0.63 1.11 -26.92
CA ARG A 252 1.11 0.32 -28.05
C ARG A 252 1.64 -1.01 -27.54
N SER A 253 1.28 -2.09 -28.23
CA SER A 253 1.82 -3.42 -28.00
C SER A 253 2.56 -3.90 -29.24
N ASP A 254 3.57 -4.75 -29.07
CA ASP A 254 4.24 -5.42 -30.19
C ASP A 254 3.22 -6.27 -30.98
N PRO A 255 3.00 -6.03 -32.29
CA PRO A 255 2.06 -6.81 -33.08
C PRO A 255 2.49 -8.27 -33.31
N LYS A 256 3.76 -8.62 -33.03
CA LYS A 256 4.30 -9.97 -33.25
C LYS A 256 4.20 -10.87 -32.01
N ILE A 257 3.79 -10.32 -30.88
CA ILE A 257 3.81 -11.01 -29.59
C ILE A 257 2.40 -10.95 -28.98
N GLU A 258 1.83 -12.12 -28.74
CA GLU A 258 0.53 -12.27 -28.07
C GLU A 258 0.79 -12.74 -26.62
N PHE A 259 1.10 -11.81 -25.73
CA PHE A 259 1.22 -12.06 -24.28
C PHE A 259 0.11 -11.36 -23.50
N ASP A 260 -0.28 -11.96 -22.39
CA ASP A 260 -1.19 -11.36 -21.42
C ASP A 260 -0.39 -10.50 -20.43
N PHE A 261 -0.28 -9.20 -20.72
CA PHE A 261 0.30 -8.24 -19.77
C PHE A 261 -0.63 -8.05 -18.57
N GLN A 262 -0.05 -7.93 -17.38
CA GLN A 262 -0.80 -7.66 -16.15
C GLN A 262 -0.13 -6.55 -15.35
N VAL A 263 -0.95 -5.69 -14.72
CA VAL A 263 -0.50 -4.85 -13.62
C VAL A 263 -0.50 -5.71 -12.37
N VAL A 264 0.67 -5.99 -11.79
CA VAL A 264 0.83 -6.93 -10.67
C VAL A 264 0.82 -6.23 -9.33
N ASP A 265 1.53 -5.11 -9.25
CA ASP A 265 1.73 -4.36 -8.03
C ASP A 265 1.80 -2.88 -8.39
N VAL A 266 1.19 -2.05 -7.55
CA VAL A 266 1.37 -0.61 -7.55
C VAL A 266 1.65 -0.19 -6.11
N ASP A 267 2.73 0.56 -5.90
CA ASP A 267 3.08 1.05 -4.58
C ASP A 267 3.78 2.41 -4.64
N CYS A 268 3.69 3.16 -3.54
CA CYS A 268 4.34 4.45 -3.36
C CYS A 268 5.15 4.44 -2.06
N ALA A 269 6.46 4.55 -2.18
CA ALA A 269 7.38 4.64 -1.06
C ALA A 269 7.67 6.11 -0.73
N ILE A 270 7.58 6.48 0.54
CA ILE A 270 8.00 7.78 1.07
C ILE A 270 9.12 7.54 2.06
N SER A 271 10.25 8.21 1.84
CA SER A 271 11.36 8.23 2.78
C SER A 271 11.52 9.62 3.39
N TYR A 272 11.78 9.67 4.68
CA TYR A 272 11.98 10.90 5.44
C TYR A 272 13.41 11.02 5.96
N ARG A 273 13.89 12.26 6.03
CA ARG A 273 15.13 12.62 6.73
C ARG A 273 14.89 12.63 8.24
N VAL A 274 15.94 12.33 9.01
CA VAL A 274 15.89 12.34 10.50
C VAL A 274 15.67 13.75 11.05
N HIS A 275 16.26 14.74 10.39
CA HIS A 275 15.98 16.17 10.56
C HIS A 275 16.18 16.90 9.24
N ARG A 276 15.87 18.20 9.23
CA ARG A 276 15.90 19.04 8.03
C ARG A 276 17.27 18.94 7.33
N HIS A 277 17.26 18.57 6.05
CA HIS A 277 18.47 18.41 5.21
C HIS A 277 19.50 17.38 5.72
N PHE A 278 19.10 16.46 6.60
CA PHE A 278 19.97 15.37 7.06
C PHE A 278 19.98 14.19 6.08
N GLU A 279 21.13 13.93 5.47
CA GLU A 279 21.36 12.71 4.68
C GLU A 279 21.74 11.55 5.60
N ARG A 280 21.12 10.37 5.37
CA ARG A 280 21.37 9.18 6.21
C ARG A 280 22.74 8.56 5.95
N SER A 281 23.23 8.66 4.72
CA SER A 281 24.56 8.20 4.35
C SER A 281 25.58 9.30 4.66
N PRO A 282 26.74 8.96 5.23
CA PRO A 282 27.82 9.91 5.37
C PRO A 282 28.29 10.39 3.99
N VAL A 283 28.80 11.62 3.93
CA VAL A 283 29.47 12.15 2.74
C VAL A 283 30.88 11.58 2.72
N ASP A 284 31.26 10.92 1.63
CA ASP A 284 32.65 10.52 1.40
C ASP A 284 33.46 11.78 1.09
N TYR A 285 34.42 12.09 1.98
CA TYR A 285 35.39 13.18 1.82
C TYR A 285 36.71 12.67 1.24
#